data_AF-A0A534Z4K4-F1
#
_entry.id   AF-A0A534Z4K4-F1
#
_cell.length_a   1.000
_cell.length_b   1.000
_cell.length_c   1.000
_cell.angle_alpha   90.00
_cell.angle_beta   90.00
_cell.angle_gamma   90.00
#
_symmetry.space_group_name_H-M   'P 1'
#
loop_
_entity.id
_entity.type
_entity.pdbx_description
1 polymer ?
#
loop_
_entity_poly.entity_id
_entity_poly.type
_entity_poly.pdbx_seq_one_letter_code
_entity_poly.pdbx_strand_id
1 'polypeptide(L)' 'MAPLPGVEVYVPHIDSLDEICGWLGTFRERLHRARDEERPQVAAVIQQLETRYQNRRAELS' A
#
# COMPACT_ATOMS: atom_id res chain seq x y z
N MET A 1 -13.57 -23.83 11.93
CA MET A 1 -12.34 -23.02 11.78
C MET A 1 -12.77 -21.72 11.12
N ALA A 2 -12.95 -20.65 11.90
CA ALA A 2 -13.35 -19.35 11.34
C ALA A 2 -12.09 -18.62 10.86
N PRO A 3 -12.06 -18.05 9.65
CA PRO A 3 -10.90 -17.30 9.18
C PRO A 3 -10.71 -16.08 10.09
N LEU A 4 -9.48 -15.90 10.56
CA LEU A 4 -9.06 -14.67 11.25
C LEU A 4 -9.36 -13.49 10.33
N PRO A 5 -9.85 -12.34 10.84
CA PRO A 5 -9.92 -11.13 10.04
C PRO A 5 -8.47 -10.65 9.85
N GLY A 6 -7.77 -11.30 8.92
CA GLY A 6 -6.66 -10.67 8.24
C GLY A 6 -7.24 -9.40 7.69
N VAL A 7 -6.68 -8.27 8.11
CA VAL A 7 -6.86 -7.02 7.38
C VAL A 7 -6.18 -7.28 6.03
N GLU A 8 -6.89 -7.95 5.14
CA GLU A 8 -6.68 -7.85 3.71
C GLU A 8 -6.86 -6.37 3.47
N VAL A 9 -5.73 -5.65 3.45
CA VAL A 9 -5.69 -4.30 2.92
C VAL A 9 -6.07 -4.48 1.47
N TYR A 10 -7.37 -4.39 1.22
CA TYR A 10 -7.94 -4.36 -0.11
C TYR A 10 -7.37 -3.13 -0.77
N VAL A 11 -6.24 -3.32 -1.43
CA VAL A 11 -5.73 -2.37 -2.40
C VAL A 11 -6.70 -2.52 -3.56
N PRO A 12 -7.57 -1.52 -3.86
CA PRO A 12 -8.43 -1.59 -5.04
C PRO A 12 -7.56 -1.86 -6.28
N HIS A 13 -8.16 -2.26 -7.40
CA HIS A 13 -7.42 -2.50 -8.64
C HIS A 13 -6.76 -1.19 -9.13
N ILE A 14 -5.61 -0.84 -8.55
CA ILE A 14 -4.88 0.40 -8.81
C ILE A 14 -4.11 0.19 -10.11
N ASP A 15 -4.65 0.67 -11.22
CA ASP A 15 -4.05 0.46 -12.54
C ASP A 15 -3.27 1.68 -13.06
N SER A 16 -3.49 2.85 -12.45
CA SER A 16 -2.89 4.12 -12.88
C SER A 16 -1.74 4.57 -11.97
N LEU A 17 -0.68 5.16 -12.54
CA LEU A 17 0.43 5.73 -11.75
C LEU A 17 -0.06 6.81 -10.75
N ASP A 18 -1.04 7.62 -11.16
CA ASP A 18 -1.66 8.64 -10.31
C ASP A 18 -2.30 8.04 -9.05
N GLU A 19 -3.09 6.98 -9.22
CA GLU A 19 -3.72 6.27 -8.10
C GLU A 19 -2.68 5.63 -7.18
N ILE A 20 -1.61 5.01 -7.73
CA ILE A 20 -0.52 4.46 -6.90
C ILE A 20 0.12 5.56 -6.06
N CYS A 21 0.38 6.73 -6.66
CA CYS A 21 0.92 7.89 -5.95
C CYS A 21 -0.02 8.41 -4.85
N GLY A 22 -1.33 8.48 -5.12
CA GLY A 22 -2.34 8.89 -4.14
C GLY A 22 -2.41 7.97 -2.93
N TRP A 23 -2.38 6.64 -3.17
CA TRP A 23 -2.33 5.66 -2.10
C TRP A 23 -1.00 5.68 -1.33
N LEU A 24 0.14 5.86 -2.01
CA LEU A 24 1.43 6.05 -1.35
C LEU A 24 1.43 7.25 -0.40
N GLY A 25 0.87 8.38 -0.83
CA GLY A 25 0.70 9.55 0.04
C GLY A 25 -0.13 9.22 1.28
N THR A 26 -1.30 8.62 1.07
CA THR A 26 -2.22 8.22 2.13
C THR A 26 -1.57 7.29 3.16
N PHE A 27 -0.90 6.23 2.70
CA PHE A 27 -0.26 5.27 3.61
C PHE A 27 0.98 5.84 4.29
N ARG A 28 1.74 6.74 3.65
CA ARG A 28 2.85 7.44 4.31
C ARG A 28 2.36 8.36 5.43
N GLU A 29 1.27 9.11 5.21
CA GLU A 29 0.64 9.89 6.27
C GLU A 29 0.11 8.99 7.40
N ARG A 30 -0.49 7.86 7.05
CA ARG A 30 -0.94 6.87 8.02
C ARG A 30 0.22 6.30 8.82
N LEU A 31 1.35 5.99 8.19
CA LEU A 31 2.56 5.50 8.85
C LEU A 31 3.08 6.52 9.87
N HIS A 32 3.03 7.81 9.52
CA HIS A 32 3.45 8.89 10.41
C HIS A 32 2.58 8.97 11.68
N ARG A 33 1.30 8.62 11.58
CA ARG A 33 0.34 8.64 12.69
C ARG A 33 0.10 7.27 13.34
N ALA A 34 0.68 6.20 12.79
CA ALA A 34 0.43 4.83 13.22
C ALA A 34 1.08 4.55 14.57
N ARG A 35 0.39 3.76 15.39
CA ARG A 35 0.94 3.20 16.62
C ARG A 35 2.01 2.18 16.28
N ASP A 36 2.94 1.93 17.21
CA ASP A 36 4.11 1.07 16.96
C ASP A 36 3.72 -0.35 16.49
N GLU A 37 2.59 -0.85 16.96
CA GLU A 37 2.02 -2.15 16.58
C GLU A 37 1.50 -2.19 15.13
N GLU A 38 1.00 -1.06 14.60
CA GLU A 38 0.44 -0.95 13.25
C GLU A 38 1.49 -0.53 12.20
N ARG A 39 2.57 0.13 12.63
CA ARG A 39 3.67 0.57 11.76
C ARG A 39 4.23 -0.52 10.84
N PRO A 40 4.54 -1.75 11.30
CA PRO A 40 5.06 -2.78 10.39
C PRO A 40 4.07 -3.15 9.29
N GLN A 41 2.79 -3.22 9.60
CA GLN A 41 1.75 -3.51 8.61
C GLN A 41 1.63 -2.38 7.59
N VAL A 42 1.58 -1.13 8.03
CA VAL A 42 1.49 0.03 7.13
C VAL A 42 2.75 0.14 6.25
N ALA A 43 3.93 -0.11 6.81
CA ALA A 43 5.18 -0.14 6.06
C ALA A 43 5.19 -1.22 4.97
N ALA A 44 4.65 -2.42 5.26
CA ALA A 44 4.53 -3.49 4.28
C ALA A 44 3.61 -3.11 3.10
N VAL A 45 2.53 -2.36 3.36
CA VAL A 45 1.64 -1.86 2.29
C VAL A 45 2.36 -0.82 1.44
N ILE A 46 3.11 0.10 2.05
CA ILE A 46 3.90 1.09 1.29
C ILE A 46 4.89 0.39 0.36
N GLN A 47 5.63 -0.62 0.83
CA GLN A 47 6.57 -1.36 -0.01
C GLN A 47 5.90 -2.08 -1.19
N GLN A 48 4.71 -2.65 -0.98
CA GLN A 48 3.95 -3.26 -2.08
C GLN A 48 3.53 -2.22 -3.13
N LEU A 49 3.07 -1.04 -2.69
CA LEU A 49 2.71 0.06 -3.59
C LEU A 49 3.92 0.62 -4.34
N GLU A 50 5.08 0.77 -3.69
CA GLU A 50 6.32 1.21 -4.34
C GLU A 50 6.77 0.20 -5.39
N THR A 51 6.69 -1.10 -5.11
CA THR A 51 7.00 -2.17 -6.07
C THR A 51 6.05 -2.11 -7.28
N ARG A 52 4.74 -1.94 -7.02
CA ARG A 52 3.73 -1.80 -8.09
C ARG A 52 3.98 -0.55 -8.93
N TYR A 53 4.36 0.56 -8.31
CA TYR A 53 4.73 1.79 -9.01
C TYR A 53 5.92 1.57 -9.96
N GLN A 54 6.98 0.92 -9.48
CA GLN A 54 8.16 0.65 -10.30
C GLN A 54 7.82 -0.23 -11.50
N ASN A 55 7.06 -1.31 -11.28
CA ASN A 55 6.61 -2.18 -12.36
C ASN A 55 5.78 -1.41 -13.39
N ARG A 56 4.77 -0.66 -12.93
CA ARG A 56 3.90 0.09 -13.84
C ARG A 56 4.64 1.18 -14.62
N ARG A 57 5.61 1.82 -13.98
CA ARG A 57 6.47 2.82 -14.63
C ARG A 57 7.37 2.18 -15.70
N ALA A 58 7.87 0.97 -15.44
CA ALA A 58 8.68 0.24 -16.41
C ALA A 58 7.85 -0.22 -17.62
N GLU A 59 6.58 -0.59 -17.44
CA GLU A 59 5.68 -0.93 -18.56
C GLU A 59 5.35 0.24 -19.48
N LEU A 60 5.43 1.48 -18.97
CA LEU A 60 5.07 2.71 -19.69
C LEU A 60 6.27 3.44 -20.30
N SER A 61 7.49 2.94 -20.08
CA SER A 61 8.75 3.50 -20.61
C SER A 61 9.20 2.79 -21.87
#